data_AF-A0A2S9FIV1-F1
#
_entry.id   AF-A0A2S9FIV1-F1
#
_cell.length_a   1.000
_cell.length_b   1.000
_cell.length_c   1.000
_cell.angle_alpha   90.00
_cell.angle_beta   90.00
_cell.angle_gamma   90.00
#
_symmetry.space_group_name_H-M   'P 1'
#
loop_
_entity.id
_entity.type
_entity.pdbx_description
1 polymer ?
#
loop_
_entity_poly.entity_id
_entity_poly.type
_entity_poly.pdbx_seq_one_letter_code
_entity_poly.pdbx_strand_id
1 'polypeptide(L)'
;PSQPWTQHRDHIAEKVTGDAVIDTVLSEGDALYLPRGWVHAAQALDTTSIHLTIGVGATTVLDVARAVIDQLAHDEAFRAPLPIGVDHTRRDDTAAAVAKVIAQVVDELRDNAAELSTTAAEQLAAGHARKTRADAVRPLATIDAAEQAGTVSVHWRRGLDAVVEPAGDRVALRLPDKTITLPAVCAPAVHHLRSGTDADAGT
;
A
#
# COMPACT_ATOMS: atom_id res chain seq x y z
N PRO A 1 13.03 -1.83 -18.18
CA PRO A 1 12.78 -1.37 -16.79
C PRO A 1 14.05 -1.52 -15.93
N SER A 2 14.69 -0.41 -15.56
CA SER A 2 15.92 -0.41 -14.75
C SER A 2 15.56 -0.80 -13.31
N GLN A 3 15.76 -2.06 -12.99
CA GLN A 3 15.63 -2.51 -11.61
C GLN A 3 16.83 -1.97 -10.80
N PRO A 4 16.67 -1.54 -9.53
CA PRO A 4 17.72 -0.85 -8.78
C PRO A 4 19.04 -1.64 -8.68
N TRP A 5 18.99 -2.97 -8.63
CA TRP A 5 20.18 -3.82 -8.58
C TRP A 5 21.05 -3.76 -9.83
N THR A 6 20.50 -3.29 -10.96
CA THR A 6 21.24 -3.16 -12.24
C THR A 6 22.41 -2.20 -12.12
N GLN A 7 22.30 -1.19 -11.23
CA GLN A 7 23.33 -0.20 -10.91
C GLN A 7 24.33 -0.68 -9.84
N HIS A 8 24.07 -1.83 -9.21
CA HIS A 8 24.88 -2.39 -8.13
C HIS A 8 25.45 -3.78 -8.49
N ARG A 9 25.48 -4.13 -9.77
CA ARG A 9 25.90 -5.47 -10.22
C ARG A 9 27.31 -5.84 -9.78
N ASP A 10 28.26 -4.92 -9.87
CA ASP A 10 29.66 -5.19 -9.49
C ASP A 10 29.79 -5.46 -7.98
N HIS A 11 29.11 -4.67 -7.15
CA HIS A 11 29.06 -4.87 -5.71
C HIS A 11 28.35 -6.18 -5.34
N ILE A 12 27.27 -6.55 -6.04
CA ILE A 12 26.62 -7.84 -5.84
C ILE A 12 27.57 -8.98 -6.22
N ALA A 13 28.28 -8.87 -7.34
CA ALA A 13 29.23 -9.89 -7.79
C ALA A 13 30.36 -10.09 -6.76
N GLU A 14 30.92 -9.01 -6.22
CA GLU A 14 31.91 -9.07 -5.15
C GLU A 14 31.34 -9.75 -3.89
N LYS A 15 30.14 -9.35 -3.45
CA LYS A 15 29.46 -9.91 -2.28
C LYS A 15 29.15 -11.40 -2.41
N VAL A 16 28.82 -11.88 -3.61
CA VAL A 16 28.53 -13.29 -3.88
C VAL A 16 29.79 -14.17 -3.80
N THR A 17 30.98 -13.60 -4.04
CA THR A 17 32.26 -14.33 -3.93
C THR A 17 32.84 -14.39 -2.52
N GLY A 18 32.29 -13.61 -1.58
CA GLY A 18 32.70 -13.64 -0.18
C GLY A 18 32.04 -14.77 0.61
N ASP A 19 32.56 -15.03 1.81
CA ASP A 19 31.98 -16.01 2.72
C ASP A 19 30.56 -15.59 3.16
N ALA A 20 29.64 -16.55 3.12
CA ALA A 20 28.29 -16.32 3.59
C ALA A 20 28.30 -16.12 5.11
N VAL A 21 27.65 -15.04 5.57
CA VAL A 21 27.48 -14.79 7.01
C VAL A 21 26.63 -15.89 7.66
N ILE A 22 25.68 -16.45 6.90
CA ILE A 22 24.86 -17.60 7.29
C ILE A 22 24.87 -18.59 6.13
N ASP A 23 25.44 -19.76 6.37
CA ASP A 23 25.37 -20.94 5.50
C ASP A 23 24.71 -22.07 6.30
N THR A 24 23.45 -22.39 5.98
CA THR A 24 22.65 -23.34 6.76
C THR A 24 21.57 -24.00 5.92
N VAL A 25 21.08 -25.15 6.39
CA VAL A 25 19.91 -25.85 5.84
C VAL A 25 18.71 -25.56 6.72
N LEU A 26 17.64 -25.04 6.13
CA LEU A 26 16.38 -24.80 6.83
C LEU A 26 15.50 -26.05 6.81
N SER A 27 14.92 -26.39 7.96
CA SER A 27 13.94 -27.46 8.12
C SER A 27 12.51 -26.92 8.16
N GLU A 28 11.51 -27.80 8.14
CA GLU A 28 10.11 -27.41 8.28
C GLU A 28 9.87 -26.64 9.59
N GLY A 29 9.27 -25.46 9.48
CA GLY A 29 9.01 -24.57 10.61
C GLY A 29 10.11 -23.53 10.89
N ASP A 30 11.29 -23.67 10.28
CA ASP A 30 12.35 -22.67 10.43
C ASP A 30 12.02 -21.38 9.67
N ALA A 31 12.51 -20.25 10.20
CA ALA A 31 12.37 -18.94 9.59
C ALA A 31 13.72 -18.22 9.54
N LEU A 32 14.03 -17.64 8.38
CA LEU A 32 15.19 -16.78 8.17
C LEU A 32 14.73 -15.35 7.89
N TYR A 33 15.07 -14.43 8.78
CA TYR A 33 14.84 -13.00 8.56
C TYR A 33 15.98 -12.38 7.76
N LEU A 34 15.64 -11.73 6.64
CA LEU A 34 16.60 -11.05 5.77
C LEU A 34 16.30 -9.56 5.74
N PRO A 35 17.11 -8.72 6.40
CA PRO A 35 16.97 -7.27 6.32
C PRO A 35 17.18 -6.76 4.89
N ARG A 36 16.65 -5.57 4.59
CA ARG A 36 16.89 -4.91 3.30
C ARG A 36 18.39 -4.76 3.03
N GLY A 37 18.82 -5.09 1.80
CA GLY A 37 20.21 -4.95 1.36
C GLY A 37 21.07 -6.20 1.54
N TRP A 38 20.53 -7.29 2.10
CA TRP A 38 21.23 -8.56 2.20
C TRP A 38 21.04 -9.40 0.95
N VAL A 39 22.17 -9.78 0.34
CA VAL A 39 22.20 -10.76 -0.75
C VAL A 39 22.00 -12.14 -0.16
N HIS A 40 21.16 -12.95 -0.80
CA HIS A 40 20.94 -14.33 -0.41
C HIS A 40 20.85 -15.22 -1.66
N ALA A 41 21.25 -16.48 -1.50
CA ALA A 41 21.06 -17.54 -2.46
C ALA A 41 20.43 -18.72 -1.72
N ALA A 42 19.39 -19.31 -2.31
CA ALA A 42 18.71 -20.46 -1.74
C ALA A 42 18.53 -21.51 -2.84
N GLN A 43 18.78 -22.77 -2.51
CA GLN A 43 18.57 -23.90 -3.41
C GLN A 43 17.85 -25.01 -2.64
N ALA A 44 16.88 -25.65 -3.28
CA ALA A 44 16.35 -26.91 -2.76
C ALA A 44 17.42 -27.99 -2.83
N LEU A 45 17.49 -28.84 -1.80
CA LEU A 45 18.37 -30.01 -1.79
C LEU A 45 17.69 -31.16 -2.54
N ASP A 46 17.30 -32.22 -1.84
CA ASP A 46 16.91 -33.50 -2.46
C ASP A 46 15.39 -33.65 -2.66
N THR A 47 14.57 -32.89 -1.95
CA THR A 47 13.11 -33.01 -1.95
C THR A 47 12.44 -31.72 -2.40
N THR A 48 11.19 -31.84 -2.87
CA THR A 48 10.36 -30.67 -3.17
C THR A 48 10.12 -29.87 -1.90
N SER A 49 10.69 -28.67 -1.83
CA SER A 49 10.49 -27.71 -0.75
C SER A 49 9.55 -26.57 -1.18
N ILE A 50 8.69 -26.10 -0.28
CA ILE A 50 7.91 -24.86 -0.45
C ILE A 50 8.44 -23.85 0.56
N HIS A 51 8.79 -22.65 0.08
CA HIS A 51 9.16 -21.53 0.94
C HIS A 51 8.08 -20.46 0.91
N LEU A 52 7.64 -20.01 2.09
CA LEU A 52 6.75 -18.86 2.24
C LEU A 52 7.59 -17.62 2.54
N THR A 53 7.65 -16.68 1.60
CA THR A 53 8.32 -15.40 1.82
C THR A 53 7.32 -14.36 2.31
N ILE A 54 7.53 -13.83 3.51
CA ILE A 54 6.76 -12.71 4.06
C ILE A 54 7.52 -11.41 3.78
N GLY A 55 7.10 -10.69 2.74
CA GLY A 55 7.69 -9.40 2.38
C GLY A 55 7.15 -8.26 3.23
N VAL A 56 8.02 -7.61 4.01
CA VAL A 56 7.68 -6.37 4.73
C VAL A 56 8.12 -5.17 3.88
N GLY A 57 7.17 -4.58 3.16
CA GLY A 57 7.41 -3.38 2.35
C GLY A 57 7.27 -2.11 3.20
N ALA A 58 8.35 -1.35 3.37
CA ALA A 58 8.29 -0.05 4.01
C ALA A 58 7.84 1.04 3.03
N THR A 59 6.89 1.87 3.45
CA THR A 59 6.60 3.15 2.78
C THR A 59 7.74 4.12 3.09
N THR A 60 8.35 4.69 2.05
CA THR A 60 9.45 5.65 2.19
C THR A 60 8.94 7.09 2.20
N VAL A 61 9.76 8.03 2.70
CA VAL A 61 9.47 9.47 2.61
C VAL A 61 9.26 9.89 1.15
N LEU A 62 10.01 9.30 0.21
CA LEU A 62 9.85 9.57 -1.22
C LEU A 62 8.49 9.07 -1.76
N ASP A 63 7.97 7.95 -1.24
CA ASP A 63 6.64 7.47 -1.63
C ASP A 63 5.56 8.45 -1.16
N VAL A 64 5.71 9.02 0.05
CA VAL A 64 4.81 10.06 0.56
C VAL A 64 4.92 11.34 -0.27
N ALA A 65 6.14 11.80 -0.54
CA ALA A 65 6.37 13.00 -1.35
C ALA A 65 5.79 12.84 -2.76
N ARG A 66 5.93 11.66 -3.38
CA ARG A 66 5.31 11.36 -4.68
C ARG A 66 3.80 11.39 -4.61
N ALA A 67 3.18 10.76 -3.61
CA ALA A 67 1.73 10.78 -3.45
C ALA A 67 1.18 12.21 -3.31
N VAL A 68 1.91 13.09 -2.62
CA VAL A 68 1.57 14.51 -2.51
C VAL A 68 1.72 15.24 -3.85
N ILE A 69 2.85 15.06 -4.55
CA ILE A 69 3.09 15.70 -5.85
C ILE A 69 2.11 15.21 -6.92
N ASP A 70 1.73 13.94 -6.90
CA ASP A 70 0.73 13.37 -7.81
C ASP A 70 -0.63 14.06 -7.68
N GLN A 71 -0.96 14.66 -6.52
CA GLN A 71 -2.19 15.42 -6.35
C GLN A 71 -2.22 16.67 -7.23
N LEU A 72 -1.07 17.30 -7.45
CA LEU A 72 -0.94 18.51 -8.29
C LEU A 72 -1.36 18.23 -9.74
N ALA A 73 -1.38 16.98 -10.19
CA ALA A 73 -1.88 16.62 -11.52
C ALA A 73 -3.37 16.94 -11.73
N HIS A 74 -4.14 17.15 -10.64
CA HIS A 74 -5.54 17.54 -10.70
C HIS A 74 -5.74 19.06 -10.79
N ASP A 75 -4.69 19.85 -10.55
CA ASP A 75 -4.71 21.31 -10.67
C ASP A 75 -4.37 21.74 -12.11
N GLU A 76 -5.23 22.57 -12.69
CA GLU A 76 -5.06 23.11 -14.04
C GLU A 76 -3.76 23.91 -14.19
N ALA A 77 -3.34 24.64 -13.15
CA ALA A 77 -2.11 25.45 -13.18
C ALA A 77 -0.85 24.58 -13.36
N PHE A 78 -0.79 23.41 -12.72
CA PHE A 78 0.34 22.48 -12.83
C PHE A 78 0.28 21.59 -14.07
N ARG A 79 -0.88 21.51 -14.74
CA ARG A 79 -1.02 20.86 -16.06
C ARG A 79 -0.68 21.79 -17.22
N ALA A 80 -0.62 23.10 -17.00
CA ALA A 80 -0.32 24.06 -18.04
C ALA A 80 1.08 23.83 -18.63
N PRO A 81 1.28 24.03 -19.94
CA PRO A 81 2.60 23.92 -20.54
C PRO A 81 3.53 24.99 -19.97
N LEU A 82 4.82 24.67 -19.87
CA LEU A 82 5.83 25.69 -19.54
C LEU A 82 5.84 26.80 -20.62
N PRO A 83 6.23 28.03 -20.25
CA PRO A 83 6.30 29.14 -21.19
C PRO A 83 7.11 28.81 -22.45
N ILE A 84 6.58 29.18 -23.61
CA ILE A 84 7.27 29.05 -24.89
C ILE A 84 8.52 29.94 -24.87
N GLY A 85 9.69 29.37 -25.18
CA GLY A 85 10.96 30.09 -25.21
C GLY A 85 12.03 29.61 -24.21
N VAL A 86 11.73 28.61 -23.38
CA VAL A 86 12.77 27.92 -22.60
C VAL A 86 13.60 27.06 -23.54
N ASP A 87 14.87 27.43 -23.75
CA ASP A 87 15.81 26.59 -24.48
C ASP A 87 16.30 25.45 -23.57
N HIS A 88 15.71 24.26 -23.74
CA HIS A 88 16.06 23.06 -22.97
C HIS A 88 17.48 22.54 -23.24
N THR A 89 18.18 23.07 -24.26
CA THR A 89 19.58 22.75 -24.52
C THR A 89 20.53 23.61 -23.70
N ARG A 90 20.02 24.72 -23.14
CA ARG A 90 20.75 25.63 -22.25
C ARG A 90 20.42 25.32 -20.80
N ARG A 91 21.46 24.96 -20.05
CA ARG A 91 21.36 24.60 -18.63
C ARG A 91 20.73 25.71 -17.79
N ASP A 92 21.13 26.96 -18.02
CA ASP A 92 20.70 28.09 -17.19
C ASP A 92 19.22 28.43 -17.38
N ASP A 93 18.74 28.40 -18.64
CA ASP A 93 17.34 28.66 -18.97
C ASP A 93 16.44 27.54 -18.40
N THR A 94 16.91 26.30 -18.48
CA THR A 94 16.24 25.15 -17.85
C THR A 94 16.22 25.26 -16.32
N ALA A 95 17.33 25.65 -15.70
CA ALA A 95 17.43 25.80 -14.25
C ALA A 95 16.50 26.90 -13.73
N ALA A 96 16.38 28.03 -14.44
CA ALA A 96 15.46 29.10 -14.10
C ALA A 96 14.00 28.65 -14.18
N ALA A 97 13.62 27.91 -15.24
CA ALA A 97 12.29 27.35 -15.38
C ALA A 97 11.97 26.36 -14.24
N VAL A 98 12.91 25.47 -13.90
CA VAL A 98 12.78 24.52 -12.78
C VAL A 98 12.63 25.25 -11.45
N ALA A 99 13.43 26.29 -11.19
CA ALA A 99 13.34 27.06 -9.95
C ALA A 99 11.96 27.72 -9.79
N LYS A 100 11.38 28.23 -10.89
CA LYS A 100 10.02 28.79 -10.87
C LYS A 100 8.97 27.73 -10.54
N VAL A 101 9.06 26.53 -11.13
CA VAL A 101 8.13 25.43 -10.83
C VAL A 101 8.29 24.97 -9.38
N ILE A 102 9.53 24.89 -8.86
CA ILE A 102 9.77 24.57 -7.45
C ILE A 102 9.09 25.59 -6.54
N ALA A 103 9.21 26.89 -6.83
CA ALA A 103 8.54 27.92 -6.04
C ALA A 103 7.01 27.76 -6.06
N GLN A 104 6.42 27.55 -7.24
CA GLN A 104 4.97 27.31 -7.37
C GLN A 104 4.51 26.07 -6.60
N VAL A 105 5.26 24.97 -6.66
CA VAL A 105 4.97 23.77 -5.87
C VAL A 105 5.05 24.10 -4.38
N VAL A 106 6.08 24.80 -3.92
CA VAL A 106 6.23 25.13 -2.48
C VAL A 106 5.07 26.00 -1.98
N ASP A 107 4.61 26.97 -2.78
CA ASP A 107 3.48 27.83 -2.43
C ASP A 107 2.19 27.00 -2.35
N GLU A 108 1.93 26.15 -3.36
CA GLU A 108 0.76 25.27 -3.37
C GLU A 108 0.73 24.28 -2.21
N LEU A 109 1.87 23.63 -1.93
CA LEU A 109 2.00 22.71 -0.80
C LEU A 109 1.78 23.42 0.54
N ARG A 110 2.14 24.70 0.65
CA ARG A 110 1.93 25.51 1.85
C ARG A 110 0.46 25.86 2.01
N ASP A 111 -0.16 26.36 0.95
CA ASP A 111 -1.50 26.92 1.00
C ASP A 111 -2.59 25.83 1.12
N ASN A 112 -2.35 24.65 0.54
CA ASN A 112 -3.32 23.54 0.51
C ASN A 112 -2.86 22.29 1.29
N ALA A 113 -1.96 22.45 2.26
CA ALA A 113 -1.36 21.34 3.01
C ALA A 113 -2.37 20.34 3.60
N ALA A 114 -3.50 20.83 4.14
CA ALA A 114 -4.51 19.98 4.79
C ALA A 114 -5.27 19.10 3.79
N GLU A 115 -5.65 19.67 2.64
CA GLU A 115 -6.34 18.93 1.59
C GLU A 115 -5.41 17.93 0.91
N LEU A 116 -4.22 18.41 0.50
CA LEU A 116 -3.21 17.58 -0.17
C LEU A 116 -2.72 16.42 0.71
N SER A 117 -2.59 16.64 2.03
CA SER A 117 -2.23 15.55 2.94
C SER A 117 -3.33 14.51 3.09
N THR A 118 -4.60 14.93 3.07
CA THR A 118 -5.75 14.01 3.13
C THR A 118 -5.82 13.15 1.87
N THR A 119 -5.81 13.77 0.69
CA THR A 119 -5.90 13.04 -0.58
C THR A 119 -4.67 12.16 -0.85
N ALA A 120 -3.47 12.62 -0.50
CA ALA A 120 -2.26 11.80 -0.57
C ALA A 120 -2.32 10.59 0.39
N ALA A 121 -2.86 10.77 1.61
CA ALA A 121 -3.04 9.67 2.55
C ALA A 121 -4.03 8.63 2.00
N GLU A 122 -5.12 9.08 1.36
CA GLU A 122 -6.08 8.18 0.69
C GLU A 122 -5.43 7.43 -0.47
N GLN A 123 -4.61 8.10 -1.30
CA GLN A 123 -3.86 7.46 -2.38
C GLN A 123 -2.90 6.37 -1.85
N LEU A 124 -2.18 6.67 -0.75
CA LEU A 124 -1.27 5.73 -0.10
C LEU A 124 -2.02 4.54 0.49
N ALA A 125 -3.13 4.77 1.19
CA ALA A 125 -3.98 3.72 1.75
C ALA A 125 -4.54 2.81 0.66
N ALA A 126 -5.06 3.38 -0.43
CA ALA A 126 -5.53 2.61 -1.59
C ALA A 126 -4.38 1.81 -2.25
N GLY A 127 -3.19 2.40 -2.32
CA GLY A 127 -1.97 1.71 -2.79
C GLY A 127 -1.57 0.53 -1.91
N HIS A 128 -1.70 0.68 -0.59
CA HIS A 128 -1.47 -0.39 0.37
C HIS A 128 -2.50 -1.51 0.19
N ALA A 129 -3.80 -1.20 0.21
CA ALA A 129 -4.88 -2.18 0.05
C ALA A 129 -4.79 -3.01 -1.25
N ARG A 130 -4.26 -2.44 -2.34
CA ARG A 130 -3.99 -3.18 -3.59
C ARG A 130 -2.89 -4.23 -3.46
N LYS A 131 -1.90 -3.99 -2.60
CA LYS A 131 -0.77 -4.89 -2.33
C LYS A 131 -1.13 -5.94 -1.27
N THR A 132 -1.96 -5.57 -0.30
CA THR A 132 -2.39 -6.42 0.83
C THR A 132 -3.86 -6.80 0.68
N ARG A 133 -4.21 -7.37 -0.49
CA ARG A 133 -5.61 -7.70 -0.82
C ARG A 133 -6.23 -8.58 0.26
N ALA A 134 -7.48 -8.25 0.59
CA ALA A 134 -8.27 -9.04 1.52
C ALA A 134 -8.51 -10.47 1.03
N ASP A 135 -8.64 -11.41 1.96
CA ASP A 135 -8.95 -12.82 1.69
C ASP A 135 -10.09 -12.97 0.68
N ALA A 136 -10.02 -13.89 -0.28
CA ALA A 136 -11.04 -14.01 -1.32
C ALA A 136 -12.44 -14.28 -0.73
N VAL A 137 -13.46 -13.64 -1.30
CA VAL A 137 -14.86 -13.97 -0.98
C VAL A 137 -15.21 -15.31 -1.62
N ARG A 138 -15.95 -16.14 -0.90
CA ARG A 138 -16.53 -17.40 -1.40
C ARG A 138 -18.03 -17.20 -1.61
N PRO A 139 -18.51 -16.79 -2.82
CA PRO A 139 -19.86 -16.29 -2.99
C PRO A 139 -20.96 -17.27 -2.56
N LEU A 140 -20.79 -18.56 -2.87
CA LEU A 140 -21.74 -19.60 -2.47
C LEU A 140 -21.80 -19.75 -0.94
N ALA A 141 -20.63 -19.83 -0.27
CA ALA A 141 -20.58 -19.89 1.18
C ALA A 141 -21.14 -18.62 1.85
N THR A 142 -21.03 -17.45 1.20
CA THR A 142 -21.64 -16.21 1.70
C THR A 142 -23.17 -16.26 1.62
N ILE A 143 -23.74 -16.84 0.56
CA ILE A 143 -25.19 -17.01 0.43
C ILE A 143 -25.69 -18.00 1.48
N ASP A 144 -25.03 -19.16 1.62
CA ASP A 144 -25.39 -20.17 2.62
C ASP A 144 -25.32 -19.60 4.04
N ALA A 145 -24.28 -18.81 4.35
CA ALA A 145 -24.13 -18.14 5.64
C ALA A 145 -25.21 -17.09 5.89
N ALA A 146 -25.65 -16.37 4.85
CA ALA A 146 -26.73 -15.38 4.97
C ALA A 146 -28.09 -16.05 5.26
N GLU A 147 -28.36 -17.21 4.66
CA GLU A 147 -29.57 -18.01 4.96
C GLU A 147 -29.57 -18.54 6.40
N GLN A 148 -28.38 -18.73 6.98
CA GLN A 148 -28.16 -19.32 8.30
C GLN A 148 -27.55 -18.33 9.29
N ALA A 149 -27.78 -17.02 9.09
CA ALA A 149 -27.11 -15.96 9.84
C ALA A 149 -27.34 -16.03 11.36
N GLY A 150 -28.40 -16.71 11.82
CA GLY A 150 -28.68 -16.95 13.24
C GLY A 150 -27.79 -18.00 13.91
N THR A 151 -27.08 -18.84 13.15
CA THR A 151 -26.32 -19.98 13.67
C THR A 151 -24.90 -20.10 13.11
N VAL A 152 -24.53 -19.22 12.17
CA VAL A 152 -23.20 -19.20 11.55
C VAL A 152 -22.34 -18.12 12.17
N SER A 153 -21.09 -18.46 12.48
CA SER A 153 -20.07 -17.49 12.87
C SER A 153 -19.44 -16.85 11.63
N VAL A 154 -19.24 -15.54 11.69
CA VAL A 154 -18.61 -14.72 10.65
C VAL A 154 -17.40 -14.00 11.25
N HIS A 155 -16.45 -13.63 10.39
CA HIS A 155 -15.27 -12.87 10.80
C HIS A 155 -14.98 -11.75 9.79
N TRP A 156 -14.31 -10.71 10.25
CA TRP A 156 -13.80 -9.68 9.36
C TRP A 156 -12.67 -10.24 8.50
N ARG A 157 -12.86 -10.20 7.17
CA ARG A 157 -11.87 -10.71 6.21
C ARG A 157 -10.49 -10.10 6.48
N ARG A 158 -9.46 -10.94 6.58
CA ARG A 158 -8.09 -10.46 6.79
C ARG A 158 -7.68 -9.59 5.61
N GLY A 159 -7.01 -8.47 5.90
CA GLY A 159 -6.60 -7.50 4.87
C GLY A 159 -7.73 -6.63 4.30
N LEU A 160 -8.98 -6.75 4.80
CA LEU A 160 -10.05 -5.84 4.41
C LEU A 160 -9.89 -4.50 5.12
N ASP A 161 -9.27 -3.55 4.42
CA ASP A 161 -9.20 -2.16 4.86
C ASP A 161 -10.56 -1.48 4.66
N ALA A 162 -11.08 -0.91 5.74
CA ALA A 162 -12.33 -0.18 5.72
C ALA A 162 -12.42 0.84 6.85
N VAL A 163 -13.11 1.94 6.55
CA VAL A 163 -13.45 2.97 7.53
C VAL A 163 -14.93 2.86 7.87
N VAL A 164 -15.22 2.83 9.18
CA VAL A 164 -16.59 2.80 9.71
C VAL A 164 -16.90 4.19 10.25
N GLU A 165 -17.90 4.83 9.67
CA GLU A 165 -18.21 6.24 9.91
C GLU A 165 -19.72 6.40 10.16
N PRO A 166 -20.15 7.26 11.09
CA PRO A 166 -21.56 7.60 11.24
C PRO A 166 -22.03 8.40 10.01
N ALA A 167 -23.23 8.08 9.51
CA ALA A 167 -23.83 8.72 8.34
C ALA A 167 -25.30 9.05 8.61
N GLY A 168 -25.55 10.05 9.47
CA GLY A 168 -26.91 10.42 9.88
C GLY A 168 -27.57 9.33 10.71
N ASP A 169 -28.69 8.78 10.21
CA ASP A 169 -29.42 7.65 10.80
C ASP A 169 -28.87 6.27 10.37
N ARG A 170 -27.68 6.26 9.75
CA ARG A 170 -27.00 5.08 9.23
C ARG A 170 -25.56 5.00 9.72
N VAL A 171 -24.96 3.83 9.49
CA VAL A 171 -23.51 3.64 9.54
C VAL A 171 -23.00 3.36 8.13
N ALA A 172 -21.96 4.06 7.72
CA ALA A 172 -21.28 3.86 6.44
C ALA A 172 -20.01 3.04 6.66
N LEU A 173 -19.86 1.99 5.86
CA LEU A 173 -18.63 1.23 5.70
C LEU A 173 -17.99 1.60 4.37
N ARG A 174 -16.95 2.42 4.42
CA ARG A 174 -16.19 2.85 3.25
C ARG A 174 -15.07 1.87 2.96
N LEU A 175 -15.17 1.20 1.82
CA LEU A 175 -14.17 0.31 1.25
C LEU A 175 -13.37 1.07 0.18
N PRO A 176 -12.22 0.53 -0.29
CA PRO A 176 -11.42 1.19 -1.32
C PRO A 176 -12.15 1.44 -2.65
N ASP A 177 -13.15 0.62 -2.99
CA ASP A 177 -13.85 0.63 -4.27
C ASP A 177 -15.34 1.00 -4.17
N LYS A 178 -15.93 1.01 -2.96
CA LYS A 178 -17.35 1.29 -2.75
C LYS A 178 -17.66 1.67 -1.30
N THR A 179 -18.83 2.24 -1.10
CA THR A 179 -19.41 2.46 0.24
C THR A 179 -20.64 1.58 0.43
N ILE A 180 -20.70 0.87 1.55
CA ILE A 180 -21.88 0.12 1.99
C ILE A 180 -22.54 0.93 3.10
N THR A 181 -23.86 1.10 3.07
CA THR A 181 -24.61 1.77 4.14
C THR A 181 -25.54 0.77 4.83
N LEU A 182 -25.58 0.84 6.15
CA LEU A 182 -26.38 -0.03 7.01
C LEU A 182 -27.20 0.85 7.99
N PRO A 183 -28.33 0.36 8.52
CA PRO A 183 -29.04 1.05 9.60
C PRO A 183 -28.13 1.33 10.79
N ALA A 184 -28.35 2.44 11.52
CA ALA A 184 -27.53 2.80 12.67
C ALA A 184 -27.47 1.71 13.76
N VAL A 185 -28.52 0.88 13.90
CA VAL A 185 -28.54 -0.27 14.83
C VAL A 185 -27.44 -1.29 14.55
N CYS A 186 -26.90 -1.35 13.33
CA CYS A 186 -25.80 -2.25 12.97
C CYS A 186 -24.43 -1.74 13.42
N ALA A 187 -24.28 -0.48 13.86
CA ALA A 187 -22.98 0.10 14.17
C ALA A 187 -22.18 -0.71 15.23
N PRO A 188 -22.77 -1.14 16.37
CA PRO A 188 -22.04 -1.95 17.35
C PRO A 188 -21.50 -3.25 16.76
N ALA A 189 -22.32 -3.97 15.97
CA ALA A 189 -21.91 -5.23 15.33
C ALA A 189 -20.78 -5.02 14.31
N VAL A 190 -20.84 -3.96 13.50
CA VAL A 190 -19.78 -3.63 12.53
C VAL A 190 -18.47 -3.29 13.24
N HIS A 191 -18.53 -2.52 14.34
CA HIS A 191 -17.34 -2.21 15.14
C HIS A 191 -16.77 -3.46 15.83
N HIS A 192 -17.64 -4.35 16.32
CA HIS A 192 -17.21 -5.63 16.90
C HIS A 192 -16.48 -6.49 15.86
N LEU A 193 -17.06 -6.72 14.69
CA LEU A 193 -16.42 -7.48 13.61
C LEU A 193 -15.08 -6.86 13.21
N ARG A 194 -15.01 -5.52 13.05
CA ARG A 194 -13.76 -4.82 12.69
C ARG A 194 -12.63 -5.02 13.70
N SER A 195 -12.93 -5.39 14.95
CA SER A 195 -11.90 -5.72 15.95
C SER A 195 -11.13 -7.01 15.62
N GLY A 196 -11.63 -7.81 14.67
CA GLY A 196 -10.99 -9.04 14.18
C GLY A 196 -11.44 -10.30 14.92
N THR A 197 -12.48 -10.21 15.75
CA THR A 197 -13.09 -11.37 16.41
C THR A 197 -14.04 -12.11 15.49
N ASP A 198 -14.09 -13.43 15.64
CA ASP A 198 -15.20 -14.24 15.14
C ASP A 198 -16.45 -13.86 15.94
N ALA A 199 -17.58 -13.66 15.27
CA ALA A 199 -18.85 -13.27 15.88
C ALA A 199 -19.98 -14.16 15.35
N ASP A 200 -20.92 -14.52 16.21
CA ASP A 200 -22.18 -15.18 15.85
C ASP A 200 -23.37 -14.25 16.14
N ALA A 201 -24.61 -14.74 16.02
CA ALA A 201 -25.80 -13.90 16.23
C ALA A 201 -26.00 -13.42 17.68
N GLY A 202 -25.34 -14.05 18.66
CA GLY A 202 -25.43 -13.73 20.08
C GLY A 202 -24.28 -12.88 20.63
N THR A 203 -23.22 -12.65 19.84
CA THR A 203 -22.00 -11.93 20.23
C THR A 203 -21.76 -10.72 19.34
#